data_AF-A0A7W6J6E8-F1
#
_entry.id   AF-A0A7W6J6E8-F1
#
_cell.length_a   1.000
_cell.length_b   1.000
_cell.length_c   1.000
_cell.angle_alpha   90.00
_cell.angle_beta   90.00
_cell.angle_gamma   90.00
#
_symmetry.space_group_name_H-M   'P 1'
#
loop_
_entity.id
_entity.type
_entity.pdbx_description
1 polymer ?
#
loop_
_entity_poly.entity_id
_entity_poly.type
_entity_poly.pdbx_seq_one_letter_code
_entity_poly.pdbx_strand_id
1 'polypeptide(L)'
;MNIKSLLLGSAAALAVVSGAHAADAIVAAEPEPAEYVKVCDAFGTGYFYIPGTETCLKIGGHIRYDIKGGELLGLDTDADGEGDAWAKRAQFRLKVSTAADTEYGALKTYAEVNFNNDNSSGSTSTNLDHAYIELGGLLVGYTDSLFTQFTGYAGNVIQDALIPVGPYGVHLIQYTYDAGNGFKIAAAVEDDAGAGDGYMPNLVAGVGYNNGTFGVGLVGGYDESAEEGAIKARVDGSFGGVDVFVMAGWNTDGDFNNRYATWDGDWAVWGGFSAALSDNAKLNAQLSYDDGTNFAAVANVAFTVASGFTVTPEIDYVSNNDADTDAWGGMLRIQRSF
;
A
#
# COMPACT_ATOMS: atom_id res chain seq x y z
N MET A 1 -25.13 34.55 53.95
CA MET A 1 -24.55 34.47 55.32
C MET A 1 -23.09 34.03 55.15
N ASN A 2 -22.12 34.81 55.62
CA ASN A 2 -21.44 34.70 56.92
C ASN A 2 -20.65 33.37 57.08
N ILE A 3 -19.36 33.36 57.42
CA ILE A 3 -18.47 34.49 57.82
C ILE A 3 -16.97 34.19 57.58
N LYS A 4 -16.20 35.28 57.40
CA LYS A 4 -14.77 35.61 57.73
C LYS A 4 -13.96 34.54 58.52
N SER A 5 -12.62 34.44 58.47
CA SER A 5 -11.52 35.32 57.97
C SER A 5 -10.24 34.45 57.72
N LEU A 6 -8.94 34.82 57.80
CA LEU A 6 -8.08 35.97 58.22
C LEU A 6 -6.75 35.83 57.39
N LEU A 7 -6.08 36.87 56.84
CA LEU A 7 -4.94 37.65 57.41
C LEU A 7 -3.90 36.81 58.22
N LEU A 8 -2.56 36.93 58.11
CA LEU A 8 -1.56 37.69 57.32
C LEU A 8 -0.36 36.73 57.04
N GLY A 9 0.65 36.95 56.20
CA GLY A 9 1.19 38.17 55.60
C GLY A 9 2.54 38.54 56.23
N SER A 10 3.65 38.26 55.54
CA SER A 10 5.02 38.68 55.91
C SER A 10 5.83 38.99 54.66
N ALA A 11 6.47 40.16 54.61
CA ALA A 11 7.33 40.59 53.51
C ALA A 11 8.76 40.83 54.03
N ALA A 12 9.76 40.51 53.19
CA ALA A 12 11.17 40.80 53.45
C ALA A 12 11.89 41.08 52.13
N ALA A 13 11.68 42.28 51.57
CA ALA A 13 12.49 42.76 50.46
C ALA A 13 13.82 43.30 50.99
N LEU A 14 14.94 42.76 50.53
CA LEU A 14 16.28 43.30 50.75
C LEU A 14 16.88 43.68 49.40
N ALA A 15 17.10 44.98 49.20
CA ALA A 15 17.76 45.53 48.02
C ALA A 15 19.23 45.87 48.35
N VAL A 16 20.15 45.54 47.43
CA VAL A 16 21.57 45.94 47.35
C VAL A 16 22.14 45.16 46.14
N VAL A 17 22.92 45.70 45.20
CA VAL A 17 23.30 47.08 44.86
C VAL A 17 23.50 47.16 43.33
N SER A 18 23.45 48.36 42.74
CA SER A 18 23.72 48.59 41.31
C SER A 18 25.21 48.35 40.96
N GLY A 19 25.53 47.18 40.41
CA GLY A 19 26.83 46.89 39.79
C GLY A 19 26.90 47.37 38.34
N ALA A 20 27.49 48.54 38.10
CA ALA A 20 27.67 49.09 36.75
C ALA A 20 28.83 48.39 36.01
N HIS A 21 28.57 47.20 35.45
CA HIS A 21 29.54 46.48 34.63
C HIS A 21 29.55 47.00 33.19
N ALA A 22 30.47 47.95 32.93
CA ALA A 22 30.94 48.19 31.57
C ALA A 22 31.86 47.02 31.16
N ALA A 23 31.28 46.08 30.41
CA ALA A 23 32.02 45.06 29.68
C ALA A 23 31.36 44.92 28.31
N ASP A 24 32.16 44.99 27.23
CA ASP A 24 31.74 44.46 25.95
C ASP A 24 31.64 42.94 26.09
N ALA A 25 30.47 42.48 26.53
CA ALA A 25 30.02 41.15 26.24
C ALA A 25 29.87 41.05 24.71
N ILE A 26 30.96 40.65 24.05
CA ILE A 26 30.84 39.84 22.84
C ILE A 26 30.07 38.60 23.29
N VAL A 27 28.75 38.70 23.22
CA VAL A 27 27.86 37.56 23.17
C VAL A 27 28.25 36.86 21.88
N ALA A 28 29.21 35.92 22.01
CA ALA A 28 29.26 34.81 21.09
C ALA A 28 27.86 34.23 21.15
N ALA A 29 27.08 34.43 20.07
CA ALA A 29 25.76 33.85 19.96
C ALA A 29 25.95 32.36 20.20
N GLU A 30 25.41 31.86 21.31
CA GLU A 30 25.39 30.43 21.60
C GLU A 30 24.72 29.80 20.37
N PRO A 31 25.46 29.04 19.55
CA PRO A 31 25.07 28.80 18.17
C PRO A 31 23.75 28.05 18.21
N GLU A 32 22.68 28.72 17.75
CA GLU A 32 21.31 28.22 17.88
C GLU A 32 21.31 26.75 17.45
N PRO A 33 20.88 25.82 18.32
CA PRO A 33 21.18 24.40 18.17
C PRO A 33 20.58 23.91 16.86
N ALA A 34 21.43 23.80 15.85
CA ALA A 34 20.98 24.00 14.48
C ALA A 34 19.88 22.99 14.13
N GLU A 35 18.70 23.50 13.80
CA GLU A 35 17.55 22.68 13.41
C GLU A 35 17.78 22.12 12.01
N TYR A 36 18.66 21.12 11.92
CA TYR A 36 18.99 20.37 10.72
C TYR A 36 17.78 19.58 10.16
N VAL A 37 16.71 19.44 10.95
CA VAL A 37 15.45 18.80 10.56
C VAL A 37 14.31 19.69 11.03
N LYS A 38 13.71 20.45 10.11
CA LYS A 38 12.54 21.29 10.37
C LYS A 38 11.28 20.56 9.94
N VAL A 39 10.25 20.53 10.78
CA VAL A 39 8.96 19.91 10.44
C VAL A 39 8.33 20.65 9.24
N CYS A 40 7.73 19.90 8.32
CA CYS A 40 6.95 20.44 7.22
C CYS A 40 5.49 19.99 7.34
N ASP A 41 4.65 20.83 7.95
CA ASP A 41 3.23 20.51 8.16
C ASP A 41 2.40 20.58 6.87
N ALA A 42 2.89 21.26 5.82
CA ALA A 42 2.15 21.51 4.56
C ALA A 42 1.65 20.23 3.86
N PHE A 43 2.44 19.15 3.93
CA PHE A 43 2.10 17.84 3.33
C PHE A 43 1.72 16.78 4.37
N GLY A 44 1.49 17.20 5.62
CA GLY A 44 0.99 16.35 6.71
C GLY A 44 2.09 15.63 7.52
N THR A 45 1.66 14.69 8.35
CA THR A 45 2.51 14.15 9.42
C THR A 45 3.69 13.32 8.92
N GLY A 46 4.86 13.53 9.54
CA GLY A 46 6.11 12.83 9.21
C GLY A 46 6.93 13.45 8.07
N TYR A 47 6.50 14.58 7.50
CA TYR A 47 7.31 15.37 6.58
C TYR A 47 8.25 16.33 7.31
N PHE A 48 9.45 16.51 6.77
CA PHE A 48 10.45 17.48 7.21
C PHE A 48 11.15 18.11 6.00
N TYR A 49 11.58 19.37 6.10
CA TYR A 49 12.27 20.04 5.00
C TYR A 49 13.65 19.44 4.74
N ILE A 50 13.99 19.22 3.46
CA ILE A 50 15.36 18.89 3.04
C ILE A 50 16.23 20.15 3.25
N PRO A 51 17.34 20.08 4.02
CA PRO A 51 18.13 21.26 4.38
C PRO A 51 18.58 22.09 3.17
N GLY A 52 18.28 23.39 3.21
CA GLY A 52 18.60 24.32 2.12
C GLY A 52 17.56 24.38 1.00
N THR A 53 16.39 23.75 1.16
CA THR A 53 15.30 23.76 0.18
C THR A 53 13.94 24.00 0.84
N GLU A 54 12.92 24.29 0.03
CA GLU A 54 11.50 24.28 0.44
C GLU A 54 10.83 22.91 0.18
N THR A 55 11.58 21.92 -0.32
CA THR A 55 11.08 20.56 -0.57
C THR A 55 10.97 19.79 0.74
N CYS A 56 9.80 19.21 0.96
CA CYS A 56 9.53 18.35 2.10
C CYS A 56 9.80 16.88 1.76
N LEU A 57 10.45 16.17 2.67
CA LEU A 57 10.81 14.76 2.60
C LEU A 57 10.12 14.00 3.73
N LYS A 58 9.60 12.82 3.41
CA LYS A 58 9.13 11.83 4.37
C LYS A 58 9.85 10.51 4.11
N ILE A 59 10.34 9.90 5.18
CA ILE A 59 10.93 8.57 5.17
C ILE A 59 10.04 7.71 6.06
N GLY A 60 9.76 6.50 5.61
CA GLY A 60 9.05 5.47 6.37
C GLY A 60 9.35 4.08 5.83
N GLY A 61 8.60 3.08 6.26
CA GLY A 61 8.78 1.72 5.77
C GLY A 61 8.32 0.66 6.75
N HIS A 62 8.87 -0.55 6.61
CA HIS A 62 8.71 -1.60 7.61
C HIS A 62 9.90 -2.55 7.66
N ILE A 63 10.06 -3.19 8.82
CA ILE A 63 10.74 -4.47 8.94
C ILE A 63 9.65 -5.53 9.11
N ARG A 64 9.72 -6.60 8.31
CA ARG A 64 8.77 -7.71 8.28
C ARG A 64 9.52 -9.03 8.37
N TYR A 65 8.95 -9.98 9.11
CA TYR A 65 9.34 -11.38 9.07
C TYR A 65 8.10 -12.23 8.79
N ASP A 66 8.13 -12.98 7.70
CA ASP A 66 7.08 -13.91 7.31
C ASP A 66 7.58 -15.35 7.51
N ILE A 67 6.73 -16.20 8.11
CA ILE A 67 6.93 -17.64 8.23
C ILE A 67 5.74 -18.30 7.54
N LYS A 68 5.98 -19.10 6.49
CA LYS A 68 4.94 -19.80 5.72
C LYS A 68 5.18 -21.31 5.72
N GLY A 69 4.11 -22.10 5.58
CA GLY A 69 4.16 -23.56 5.50
C GLY A 69 2.81 -24.14 5.10
N GLY A 70 2.71 -25.47 5.13
CA GLY A 70 1.66 -26.19 4.42
C GLY A 70 2.02 -26.33 2.94
N GLU A 71 1.36 -27.27 2.28
CA GLU A 71 1.55 -27.64 0.88
C GLU A 71 1.69 -26.43 -0.06
N LEU A 72 0.71 -25.52 -0.01
CA LEU A 72 0.60 -24.37 -0.91
C LEU A 72 1.72 -23.32 -0.71
N LEU A 73 2.25 -23.18 0.51
CA LEU A 73 3.08 -22.02 0.91
C LEU A 73 4.41 -22.39 1.56
N GLY A 74 4.76 -23.67 1.62
CA GLY A 74 6.05 -24.14 2.09
C GLY A 74 7.20 -23.84 1.13
N LEU A 75 8.36 -24.39 1.44
CA LEU A 75 9.34 -24.75 0.45
C LEU A 75 9.12 -26.22 0.14
N ASP A 76 8.84 -26.53 -1.11
CA ASP A 76 9.18 -27.81 -1.75
C ASP A 76 10.71 -28.02 -1.63
N THR A 77 11.15 -29.19 -1.19
CA THR A 77 12.59 -29.51 -1.02
C THR A 77 13.09 -30.74 -1.74
N ASP A 78 12.23 -31.60 -2.30
CA ASP A 78 12.63 -32.74 -3.15
C ASP A 78 12.08 -32.75 -4.60
N ALA A 79 11.31 -31.70 -4.94
CA ALA A 79 10.72 -31.39 -6.25
C ALA A 79 9.52 -32.25 -6.67
N ASP A 80 8.69 -32.70 -5.73
CA ASP A 80 7.39 -33.33 -6.00
C ASP A 80 6.23 -32.32 -6.17
N GLY A 81 6.39 -31.09 -5.67
CA GLY A 81 5.41 -30.01 -5.70
C GLY A 81 4.72 -29.72 -4.35
N GLU A 82 4.95 -30.53 -3.32
CA GLU A 82 4.38 -30.35 -1.98
C GLU A 82 5.30 -29.53 -1.05
N GLY A 83 4.69 -28.72 -0.17
CA GLY A 83 5.37 -27.84 0.77
C GLY A 83 6.00 -28.53 2.00
N ASP A 84 7.04 -29.35 1.79
CA ASP A 84 7.89 -30.01 2.79
C ASP A 84 8.22 -29.17 4.04
N ALA A 85 8.65 -27.93 3.81
CA ALA A 85 9.44 -27.16 4.76
C ALA A 85 8.96 -25.71 4.92
N TRP A 86 9.41 -25.07 5.99
CA TRP A 86 9.02 -23.69 6.29
C TRP A 86 9.74 -22.68 5.38
N ALA A 87 9.01 -22.01 4.50
CA ALA A 87 9.47 -20.81 3.79
C ALA A 87 9.52 -19.61 4.75
N LYS A 88 10.61 -18.84 4.73
CA LYS A 88 10.85 -17.73 5.67
C LYS A 88 11.53 -16.56 4.98
N ARG A 89 10.87 -15.40 5.04
CA ARG A 89 11.37 -14.14 4.48
C ARG A 89 11.65 -13.12 5.57
N ALA A 90 12.87 -12.61 5.62
CA ALA A 90 13.17 -11.35 6.29
C ALA A 90 13.13 -10.23 5.24
N GLN A 91 12.28 -9.22 5.44
CA GLN A 91 12.10 -8.10 4.51
C GLN A 91 12.33 -6.77 5.23
N PHE A 92 13.20 -5.93 4.65
CA PHE A 92 13.24 -4.50 4.91
C PHE A 92 12.62 -3.77 3.73
N ARG A 93 11.59 -2.95 3.97
CA ARG A 93 10.98 -2.07 2.97
C ARG A 93 11.26 -0.63 3.35
N LEU A 94 11.87 0.12 2.44
CA LEU A 94 12.10 1.55 2.56
C LEU A 94 11.12 2.30 1.64
N LYS A 95 10.37 3.24 2.21
CA LYS A 95 9.47 4.16 1.51
C LYS A 95 10.05 5.57 1.63
N VAL A 96 10.18 6.26 0.49
CA VAL A 96 10.63 7.65 0.41
C VAL A 96 9.57 8.45 -0.35
N SER A 97 9.20 9.60 0.19
CA SER A 97 8.24 10.51 -0.46
C SER A 97 8.77 11.93 -0.40
N THR A 98 8.65 12.69 -1.48
CA THR A 98 8.90 14.14 -1.45
C THR A 98 7.71 14.92 -1.96
N ALA A 99 7.58 16.17 -1.51
CA ALA A 99 6.52 17.08 -1.93
C ALA A 99 7.02 18.53 -1.89
N ALA A 100 6.60 19.34 -2.87
CA ALA A 100 6.84 20.78 -2.92
C ALA A 100 5.65 21.47 -3.60
N ASP A 101 5.27 22.65 -3.13
CA ASP A 101 4.24 23.45 -3.79
C ASP A 101 4.80 24.16 -5.03
N THR A 102 4.01 24.19 -6.10
CA THR A 102 4.34 24.87 -7.36
C THR A 102 3.15 25.68 -7.86
N GLU A 103 3.36 26.53 -8.88
CA GLU A 103 2.27 27.25 -9.55
C GLU A 103 1.24 26.32 -10.23
N TYR A 104 1.58 25.03 -10.42
CA TYR A 104 0.70 23.98 -10.96
C TYR A 104 0.09 23.08 -9.87
N GLY A 105 0.25 23.45 -8.59
CA GLY A 105 -0.14 22.65 -7.41
C GLY A 105 1.03 21.84 -6.84
N ALA A 106 0.71 20.90 -5.95
CA ALA A 106 1.71 20.08 -5.27
C ALA A 106 2.40 19.10 -6.25
N LEU A 107 3.70 19.31 -6.47
CA LEU A 107 4.59 18.35 -7.13
C LEU A 107 5.04 17.34 -6.08
N LYS A 108 4.91 16.03 -6.37
CA LYS A 108 5.31 14.96 -5.46
C LYS A 108 6.20 13.94 -6.15
N THR A 109 6.97 13.20 -5.36
CA THR A 109 7.63 11.96 -5.80
C THR A 109 7.45 10.85 -4.78
N TYR A 110 7.46 9.61 -5.27
CA TYR A 110 7.40 8.40 -4.44
C TYR A 110 8.43 7.38 -4.90
N ALA A 111 9.07 6.69 -3.95
CA ALA A 111 9.90 5.53 -4.22
C ALA A 111 9.74 4.47 -3.12
N GLU A 112 9.70 3.20 -3.52
CA GLU A 112 9.53 2.05 -2.63
C GLU A 112 10.49 0.92 -3.01
N VAL A 113 11.37 0.56 -2.08
CA VAL A 113 12.41 -0.45 -2.30
C VAL A 113 12.30 -1.55 -1.25
N ASN A 114 12.23 -2.80 -1.71
CA ASN A 114 12.35 -3.99 -0.87
C ASN A 114 13.77 -4.55 -0.91
N PHE A 115 14.23 -5.00 0.24
CA PHE A 115 15.39 -5.88 0.41
C PHE A 115 14.87 -7.14 1.11
N ASN A 116 14.83 -8.27 0.39
CA ASN A 116 14.32 -9.54 0.91
C ASN A 116 15.46 -10.56 1.05
N ASN A 117 15.49 -11.29 2.16
CA ASN A 117 16.36 -12.44 2.34
C ASN A 117 15.48 -13.66 2.63
N ASP A 118 15.47 -14.60 1.69
CA ASP A 118 14.66 -15.82 1.74
C ASP A 118 15.54 -17.02 2.09
N ASN A 119 15.08 -17.87 3.02
CA ASN A 119 15.87 -19.00 3.54
C ASN A 119 16.24 -20.07 2.50
N SER A 120 15.55 -20.13 1.36
CA SER A 120 15.89 -20.97 0.20
C SER A 120 16.99 -20.38 -0.71
N SER A 121 17.19 -19.06 -0.70
CA SER A 121 17.89 -18.32 -1.76
C SER A 121 19.39 -18.11 -1.52
N GLY A 122 19.86 -18.25 -0.28
CA GLY A 122 21.25 -17.97 0.13
C GLY A 122 21.75 -16.54 -0.12
N SER A 123 20.87 -15.62 -0.52
CA SER A 123 21.21 -14.29 -1.03
C SER A 123 20.13 -13.26 -0.68
N THR A 124 20.37 -11.98 -0.96
CA THR A 124 19.40 -10.90 -0.71
C THR A 124 18.95 -10.32 -2.04
N SER A 125 17.67 -10.47 -2.37
CA SER A 125 17.07 -9.81 -3.53
C SER A 125 16.75 -8.35 -3.20
N THR A 126 16.80 -7.49 -4.21
CA THR A 126 16.43 -6.08 -4.11
C THR A 126 15.44 -5.78 -5.22
N ASN A 127 14.27 -5.24 -4.87
CA ASN A 127 13.19 -4.92 -5.79
C ASN A 127 12.81 -3.45 -5.63
N LEU A 128 12.55 -2.77 -6.74
CA LEU A 128 11.91 -1.46 -6.77
C LEU A 128 10.43 -1.72 -7.07
N ASP A 129 9.55 -1.53 -6.08
CA ASP A 129 8.11 -1.78 -6.25
C ASP A 129 7.45 -0.58 -6.95
N HIS A 130 7.87 0.64 -6.57
CA HIS A 130 7.31 1.89 -7.07
C HIS A 130 8.42 2.96 -7.21
N ALA A 131 8.36 3.76 -8.27
CA ALA A 131 9.18 4.95 -8.48
C ALA A 131 8.49 5.93 -9.45
N TYR A 132 7.85 6.98 -8.95
CA TYR A 132 7.06 7.91 -9.78
C TYR A 132 7.07 9.36 -9.30
N ILE A 133 6.61 10.24 -10.19
CA ILE A 133 6.40 11.67 -9.99
C ILE A 133 4.90 11.96 -10.21
N GLU A 134 4.28 12.75 -9.33
CA GLU A 134 2.89 13.22 -9.48
C GLU A 134 2.82 14.75 -9.60
N LEU A 135 1.94 15.27 -10.46
CA LEU A 135 1.55 16.69 -10.49
C LEU A 135 0.15 16.86 -11.07
N GLY A 136 -0.76 17.52 -10.34
CA GLY A 136 -2.07 17.93 -10.87
C GLY A 136 -3.00 16.81 -11.36
N GLY A 137 -2.79 15.56 -10.91
CA GLY A 137 -3.50 14.36 -11.38
C GLY A 137 -2.76 13.53 -12.43
N LEU A 138 -1.67 14.07 -13.01
CA LEU A 138 -0.72 13.30 -13.81
C LEU A 138 0.21 12.51 -12.88
N LEU A 139 0.47 11.24 -13.21
CA LEU A 139 1.54 10.42 -12.62
C LEU A 139 2.38 9.82 -13.74
N VAL A 140 3.72 9.90 -13.61
CA VAL A 140 4.68 9.31 -14.55
C VAL A 140 5.73 8.52 -13.78
N GLY A 141 6.01 7.28 -14.20
CA GLY A 141 7.09 6.48 -13.63
C GLY A 141 6.87 4.97 -13.75
N TYR A 142 7.14 4.26 -12.66
CA TYR A 142 6.95 2.82 -12.48
C TYR A 142 6.09 2.58 -11.24
N THR A 143 4.97 1.86 -11.39
CA THR A 143 4.05 1.49 -10.29
C THR A 143 3.08 0.41 -10.80
N ASP A 144 2.16 -0.07 -9.97
CA ASP A 144 1.12 -1.01 -10.41
C ASP A 144 0.22 -0.40 -11.51
N SER A 145 -0.26 -1.24 -12.42
CA SER A 145 -1.12 -0.81 -13.53
C SER A 145 -2.35 -0.07 -13.03
N LEU A 146 -2.82 0.93 -13.79
CA LEU A 146 -4.12 1.57 -13.59
C LEU A 146 -5.24 0.52 -13.52
N PHE A 147 -5.15 -0.57 -14.29
CA PHE A 147 -6.12 -1.66 -14.28
C PHE A 147 -6.19 -2.36 -12.92
N THR A 148 -5.07 -2.48 -12.22
CA THR A 148 -4.98 -3.11 -10.90
C THR A 148 -5.36 -2.12 -9.79
N GLN A 149 -4.77 -0.92 -9.77
CA GLN A 149 -4.94 0.03 -8.68
C GLN A 149 -6.29 0.78 -8.70
N PHE A 150 -6.94 0.99 -9.86
CA PHE A 150 -8.12 1.85 -9.96
C PHE A 150 -9.38 1.24 -9.32
N THR A 151 -9.58 -0.07 -9.46
CA THR A 151 -10.57 -0.81 -8.65
C THR A 151 -10.01 -1.17 -7.28
N GLY A 152 -8.70 -1.27 -7.12
CA GLY A 152 -8.04 -1.71 -5.90
C GLY A 152 -7.99 -3.24 -5.76
N TYR A 153 -7.01 -3.70 -4.98
CA TYR A 153 -6.64 -5.10 -4.76
C TYR A 153 -7.70 -5.89 -3.96
N ALA A 154 -7.65 -7.22 -3.99
CA ALA A 154 -8.73 -8.10 -3.52
C ALA A 154 -8.80 -8.29 -1.98
N GLY A 155 -8.84 -7.17 -1.25
CA GLY A 155 -9.16 -7.12 0.18
C GLY A 155 -7.95 -6.87 1.08
N ASN A 156 -8.01 -7.42 2.29
CA ASN A 156 -7.03 -7.19 3.36
C ASN A 156 -6.42 -8.50 3.91
N VAL A 157 -6.39 -9.53 3.07
CA VAL A 157 -5.56 -10.74 3.29
C VAL A 157 -4.12 -10.48 2.86
N ILE A 158 -3.18 -11.37 3.18
CA ILE A 158 -1.76 -11.28 2.80
C ILE A 158 -1.53 -11.89 1.41
N GLN A 159 -2.23 -12.98 1.11
CA GLN A 159 -2.18 -13.72 -0.14
C GLN A 159 -3.40 -13.34 -1.00
N ASP A 160 -3.55 -12.05 -1.33
CA ASP A 160 -4.76 -11.52 -1.96
C ASP A 160 -4.87 -11.80 -3.47
N ALA A 161 -3.82 -12.33 -4.09
CA ALA A 161 -3.76 -12.61 -5.53
C ALA A 161 -3.46 -14.09 -5.84
N LEU A 162 -4.00 -15.04 -5.07
CA LEU A 162 -3.94 -16.47 -5.40
C LEU A 162 -4.64 -16.80 -6.73
N ILE A 163 -5.72 -16.07 -7.05
CA ILE A 163 -6.20 -15.88 -8.43
C ILE A 163 -5.84 -14.43 -8.83
N PRO A 164 -4.95 -14.20 -9.83
CA PRO A 164 -4.38 -12.87 -10.08
C PRO A 164 -5.38 -11.84 -10.63
N VAL A 165 -5.34 -10.62 -10.09
CA VAL A 165 -6.34 -9.55 -10.33
C VAL A 165 -5.99 -8.58 -11.47
N GLY A 166 -4.89 -8.78 -12.18
CA GLY A 166 -4.32 -7.88 -13.19
C GLY A 166 -2.82 -7.62 -13.00
N PRO A 167 -2.19 -6.83 -13.89
CA PRO A 167 -0.74 -6.61 -13.88
C PRO A 167 -0.26 -5.65 -12.77
N TYR A 168 0.94 -5.93 -12.25
CA TYR A 168 1.65 -5.15 -11.23
C TYR A 168 2.99 -4.68 -11.78
N GLY A 169 3.56 -3.61 -11.20
CA GLY A 169 4.90 -3.12 -11.55
C GLY A 169 5.15 -2.87 -13.05
N VAL A 170 4.45 -1.90 -13.64
CA VAL A 170 4.59 -1.48 -15.05
C VAL A 170 5.15 -0.06 -15.17
N HIS A 171 5.85 0.24 -16.27
CA HIS A 171 6.15 1.63 -16.62
C HIS A 171 4.91 2.29 -17.22
N LEU A 172 4.54 3.48 -16.76
CA LEU A 172 3.30 4.13 -17.22
C LEU A 172 3.30 5.66 -17.12
N ILE A 173 2.43 6.25 -17.94
CA ILE A 173 1.95 7.63 -17.82
C ILE A 173 0.44 7.56 -17.64
N GLN A 174 -0.07 8.00 -16.49
CA GLN A 174 -1.52 8.06 -16.23
C GLN A 174 -1.97 9.48 -15.85
N TYR A 175 -3.23 9.78 -16.16
CA TYR A 175 -3.92 10.96 -15.67
C TYR A 175 -5.21 10.56 -14.97
N THR A 176 -5.39 10.97 -13.72
CA THR A 176 -6.62 10.83 -12.95
C THR A 176 -7.25 12.20 -12.69
N TYR A 177 -8.49 12.37 -13.16
CA TYR A 177 -9.33 13.51 -12.80
C TYR A 177 -10.26 13.12 -11.64
N ASP A 178 -10.17 13.86 -10.54
CA ASP A 178 -11.09 13.78 -9.41
C ASP A 178 -12.06 14.97 -9.46
N ALA A 179 -13.35 14.69 -9.49
CA ALA A 179 -14.40 15.71 -9.58
C ALA A 179 -14.72 16.37 -8.22
N GLY A 180 -14.07 15.95 -7.11
CA GLY A 180 -14.27 16.49 -5.77
C GLY A 180 -15.62 16.12 -5.12
N ASN A 181 -16.46 15.35 -5.82
CA ASN A 181 -17.78 14.89 -5.37
C ASN A 181 -17.87 13.35 -5.24
N GLY A 182 -16.72 12.67 -5.27
CA GLY A 182 -16.60 11.21 -5.24
C GLY A 182 -16.43 10.56 -6.61
N PHE A 183 -16.79 11.22 -7.72
CA PHE A 183 -16.51 10.71 -9.07
C PHE A 183 -15.06 10.89 -9.47
N LYS A 184 -14.49 9.86 -10.10
CA LYS A 184 -13.17 9.90 -10.74
C LYS A 184 -13.23 9.28 -12.13
N ILE A 185 -12.42 9.80 -13.04
CA ILE A 185 -12.06 9.15 -14.30
C ILE A 185 -10.54 9.11 -14.42
N ALA A 186 -10.01 8.05 -15.00
CA ALA A 186 -8.58 7.90 -15.24
C ALA A 186 -8.30 7.28 -16.60
N ALA A 187 -7.15 7.59 -17.17
CA ALA A 187 -6.60 6.91 -18.34
C ALA A 187 -5.09 6.78 -18.20
N ALA A 188 -4.53 5.69 -18.72
CA ALA A 188 -3.09 5.42 -18.75
C ALA A 188 -2.64 4.90 -20.11
N VAL A 189 -1.38 5.18 -20.43
CA VAL A 189 -0.59 4.41 -21.39
C VAL A 189 0.47 3.64 -20.61
N GLU A 190 0.56 2.33 -20.85
CA GLU A 190 1.37 1.39 -20.07
C GLU A 190 2.32 0.58 -20.97
N ASP A 191 3.48 0.23 -20.42
CA ASP A 191 4.56 -0.45 -21.12
C ASP A 191 4.25 -1.95 -21.35
N ASP A 192 4.49 -2.38 -22.59
CA ASP A 192 4.27 -3.74 -23.11
C ASP A 192 5.28 -4.78 -22.58
N ALA A 193 6.29 -4.35 -21.81
CA ALA A 193 7.44 -5.14 -21.38
C ALA A 193 8.28 -5.74 -22.53
N GLY A 194 8.21 -5.15 -23.73
CA GLY A 194 8.86 -5.61 -24.95
C GLY A 194 8.10 -6.69 -25.71
N ALA A 195 6.77 -6.76 -25.55
CA ALA A 195 5.90 -7.62 -26.35
C ALA A 195 5.62 -7.02 -27.75
N GLY A 196 5.06 -7.85 -28.66
CA GLY A 196 4.61 -7.41 -29.98
C GLY A 196 5.71 -6.92 -30.94
N ASP A 197 5.28 -6.22 -31.99
CA ASP A 197 6.12 -5.63 -33.05
C ASP A 197 5.82 -4.11 -33.15
N GLY A 198 6.39 -3.28 -32.26
CA GLY A 198 6.14 -1.84 -32.36
C GLY A 198 6.71 -0.91 -31.27
N TYR A 199 5.94 0.17 -31.05
CA TYR A 199 6.11 1.20 -30.01
C TYR A 199 4.72 1.70 -29.54
N MET A 200 3.68 0.87 -29.70
CA MET A 200 2.32 1.21 -29.28
C MET A 200 2.16 0.75 -27.83
N PRO A 201 1.78 1.63 -26.89
CA PRO A 201 1.62 1.25 -25.49
C PRO A 201 0.21 0.73 -25.22
N ASN A 202 0.10 -0.07 -24.16
CA ASN A 202 -1.15 -0.63 -23.66
C ASN A 202 -2.05 0.50 -23.17
N LEU A 203 -3.35 0.38 -23.41
CA LEU A 203 -4.33 1.44 -23.14
C LEU A 203 -5.26 1.03 -22.00
N VAL A 204 -5.27 1.79 -20.92
CA VAL A 204 -6.17 1.57 -19.79
C VAL A 204 -7.06 2.78 -19.56
N ALA A 205 -8.35 2.56 -19.30
CA ALA A 205 -9.29 3.62 -18.93
C ALA A 205 -10.23 3.16 -17.80
N GLY A 206 -10.47 4.03 -16.81
CA GLY A 206 -11.29 3.75 -15.64
C GLY A 206 -12.30 4.86 -15.32
N VAL A 207 -13.46 4.47 -14.80
CA VAL A 207 -14.49 5.37 -14.24
C VAL A 207 -15.01 4.80 -12.93
N GLY A 208 -15.13 5.65 -11.90
CA GLY A 208 -15.53 5.22 -10.58
C GLY A 208 -16.21 6.31 -9.76
N TYR A 209 -16.89 5.88 -8.70
CA TYR A 209 -17.54 6.74 -7.72
C TYR A 209 -17.35 6.16 -6.32
N ASN A 210 -16.90 6.96 -5.36
CA ASN A 210 -16.77 6.56 -3.96
C ASN A 210 -17.20 7.71 -3.03
N ASN A 211 -18.03 7.41 -2.02
CA ASN A 211 -18.53 8.39 -1.04
C ASN A 211 -18.17 8.07 0.42
N GLY A 212 -17.25 7.13 0.66
CA GLY A 212 -16.81 6.70 1.99
C GLY A 212 -17.67 5.61 2.65
N THR A 213 -18.86 5.30 2.10
CA THR A 213 -19.71 4.19 2.57
C THR A 213 -20.05 3.21 1.45
N PHE A 214 -20.07 3.68 0.20
CA PHE A 214 -20.24 2.90 -1.02
C PHE A 214 -19.17 3.30 -2.04
N GLY A 215 -18.59 2.31 -2.70
CA GLY A 215 -17.67 2.46 -3.82
C GLY A 215 -18.14 1.64 -5.02
N VAL A 216 -17.93 2.16 -6.22
CA VAL A 216 -18.02 1.40 -7.47
C VAL A 216 -16.92 1.86 -8.42
N GLY A 217 -16.25 0.91 -9.06
CA GLY A 217 -15.23 1.16 -10.07
C GLY A 217 -15.40 0.23 -11.27
N LEU A 218 -15.17 0.75 -12.46
CA LEU A 218 -15.07 0.00 -13.71
C LEU A 218 -13.77 0.42 -14.39
N VAL A 219 -12.97 -0.54 -14.83
CA VAL A 219 -11.74 -0.31 -15.58
C VAL A 219 -11.64 -1.29 -16.74
N GLY A 220 -11.14 -0.84 -17.88
CA GLY A 220 -10.84 -1.66 -19.05
C GLY A 220 -9.39 -1.45 -19.48
N GLY A 221 -8.72 -2.53 -19.87
CA GLY A 221 -7.38 -2.53 -20.45
C GLY A 221 -7.40 -3.18 -21.84
N TYR A 222 -6.57 -2.68 -22.74
CA TYR A 222 -6.35 -3.23 -24.08
C TYR A 222 -4.85 -3.47 -24.29
N ASP A 223 -4.54 -4.67 -24.78
CA ASP A 223 -3.22 -5.22 -25.04
C ASP A 223 -3.01 -5.30 -26.56
N GLU A 224 -2.28 -4.34 -27.11
CA GLU A 224 -1.95 -4.27 -28.55
C GLU A 224 -1.06 -5.39 -29.05
N SER A 225 -0.38 -6.11 -28.15
CA SER A 225 0.48 -7.24 -28.50
C SER A 225 -0.32 -8.55 -28.64
N ALA A 226 -1.45 -8.64 -27.93
CA ALA A 226 -2.47 -9.68 -28.09
C ALA A 226 -3.54 -9.35 -29.15
N GLU A 227 -3.75 -8.06 -29.45
CA GLU A 227 -4.95 -7.49 -30.09
C GLU A 227 -6.26 -7.66 -29.26
N GLU A 228 -6.14 -8.03 -27.98
CA GLU A 228 -7.24 -8.36 -27.06
C GLU A 228 -7.28 -7.44 -25.82
N GLY A 229 -8.16 -7.69 -24.85
CA GLY A 229 -8.25 -6.89 -23.63
C GLY A 229 -9.06 -7.52 -22.51
N ALA A 230 -9.29 -6.74 -21.46
CA ALA A 230 -10.09 -7.17 -20.32
C ALA A 230 -10.90 -6.01 -19.71
N ILE A 231 -11.99 -6.35 -19.05
CA ILE A 231 -12.81 -5.42 -18.27
C ILE A 231 -12.92 -5.95 -16.84
N LYS A 232 -12.71 -5.09 -15.85
CA LYS A 232 -12.86 -5.43 -14.44
C LYS A 232 -13.74 -4.40 -13.72
N ALA A 233 -14.70 -4.89 -12.96
CA ALA A 233 -15.64 -4.10 -12.19
C ALA A 233 -15.57 -4.48 -10.70
N ARG A 234 -15.78 -3.50 -9.82
CA ARG A 234 -15.82 -3.70 -8.38
C ARG A 234 -16.91 -2.86 -7.72
N VAL A 235 -17.52 -3.41 -6.67
CA VAL A 235 -18.39 -2.71 -5.73
C VAL A 235 -17.87 -2.92 -4.31
N ASP A 236 -17.77 -1.83 -3.54
CA ASP A 236 -17.44 -1.82 -2.12
C ASP A 236 -18.60 -1.24 -1.31
N GLY A 237 -18.78 -1.72 -0.08
CA GLY A 237 -19.76 -1.18 0.86
C GLY A 237 -19.37 -1.39 2.32
N SER A 238 -19.63 -0.41 3.19
CA SER A 238 -19.41 -0.55 4.64
C SER A 238 -20.74 -0.53 5.39
N PHE A 239 -21.00 -1.59 6.15
CA PHE A 239 -22.27 -1.85 6.82
C PHE A 239 -22.03 -2.23 8.28
N GLY A 240 -22.36 -1.34 9.21
CA GLY A 240 -22.34 -1.62 10.65
C GLY A 240 -20.95 -1.94 11.24
N GLY A 241 -19.85 -1.51 10.59
CA GLY A 241 -18.48 -1.83 11.01
C GLY A 241 -17.89 -3.08 10.33
N VAL A 242 -18.58 -3.62 9.32
CA VAL A 242 -18.05 -4.61 8.38
C VAL A 242 -17.90 -3.94 7.02
N ASP A 243 -16.69 -3.91 6.49
CA ASP A 243 -16.42 -3.53 5.10
C ASP A 243 -16.53 -4.80 4.23
N VAL A 244 -17.22 -4.72 3.09
CA VAL A 244 -17.35 -5.82 2.12
C VAL A 244 -17.04 -5.34 0.71
N PHE A 245 -16.55 -6.23 -0.13
CA PHE A 245 -16.37 -5.97 -1.57
C PHE A 245 -16.75 -7.19 -2.42
N VAL A 246 -17.13 -6.92 -3.66
CA VAL A 246 -17.23 -7.91 -4.74
C VAL A 246 -16.57 -7.31 -5.98
N MET A 247 -15.75 -8.10 -6.66
CA MET A 247 -15.02 -7.75 -7.87
C MET A 247 -15.20 -8.87 -8.91
N ALA A 248 -15.29 -8.50 -10.19
CA ALA A 248 -15.38 -9.44 -11.29
C ALA A 248 -14.55 -8.94 -12.49
N GLY A 249 -13.84 -9.85 -13.14
CA GLY A 249 -13.09 -9.65 -14.37
C GLY A 249 -13.71 -10.46 -15.52
N TRP A 250 -13.62 -9.92 -16.73
CA TRP A 250 -13.98 -10.58 -17.98
C TRP A 250 -12.90 -10.34 -19.03
N ASN A 251 -12.46 -11.41 -19.67
CA ASN A 251 -11.49 -11.46 -20.76
C ASN A 251 -12.24 -11.37 -22.11
N THR A 252 -11.70 -10.69 -23.13
CA THR A 252 -12.34 -10.67 -24.45
C THR A 252 -12.14 -11.95 -25.25
N ASP A 253 -11.10 -12.74 -24.93
CA ASP A 253 -10.86 -14.09 -25.46
C ASP A 253 -10.39 -15.05 -24.36
N GLY A 254 -11.32 -15.83 -23.78
CA GLY A 254 -11.03 -16.82 -22.74
C GLY A 254 -10.09 -17.96 -23.14
N ASP A 255 -9.80 -18.18 -24.44
CA ASP A 255 -8.80 -19.16 -24.87
C ASP A 255 -7.35 -18.68 -24.62
N PHE A 256 -7.13 -17.41 -24.24
CA PHE A 256 -5.80 -16.82 -24.00
C PHE A 256 -5.76 -15.70 -22.93
N ASN A 257 -4.84 -15.81 -21.97
CA ASN A 257 -4.62 -14.80 -20.92
C ASN A 257 -3.79 -13.61 -21.46
N ASN A 258 -4.46 -12.51 -21.84
CA ASN A 258 -3.80 -11.24 -22.19
C ASN A 258 -3.25 -10.49 -20.96
N ARG A 259 -2.49 -9.41 -21.18
CA ARG A 259 -1.81 -8.64 -20.12
C ARG A 259 -2.73 -8.09 -19.02
N TYR A 260 -4.04 -7.99 -19.26
CA TYR A 260 -5.05 -7.54 -18.30
C TYR A 260 -5.94 -8.67 -17.76
N ALA A 261 -6.13 -9.75 -18.51
CA ALA A 261 -6.81 -10.98 -18.06
C ALA A 261 -5.80 -12.00 -17.51
N THR A 262 -5.40 -11.81 -16.25
CA THR A 262 -4.35 -12.63 -15.59
C THR A 262 -4.88 -13.85 -14.81
N TRP A 263 -6.17 -14.14 -14.93
CA TRP A 263 -6.88 -15.31 -14.38
C TRP A 263 -7.16 -16.31 -15.51
N ASP A 264 -7.53 -17.55 -15.19
CA ASP A 264 -7.77 -18.56 -16.22
C ASP A 264 -9.19 -18.47 -16.79
N GLY A 265 -9.29 -18.39 -18.13
CA GLY A 265 -10.54 -18.46 -18.90
C GLY A 265 -11.30 -17.13 -19.07
N ASP A 266 -12.58 -17.22 -19.43
CA ASP A 266 -13.40 -16.05 -19.81
C ASP A 266 -13.57 -15.03 -18.66
N TRP A 267 -13.60 -15.48 -17.40
CA TRP A 267 -13.98 -14.64 -16.26
C TRP A 267 -13.36 -15.08 -14.94
N ALA A 268 -13.29 -14.15 -13.99
CA ALA A 268 -12.98 -14.43 -12.59
C ALA A 268 -13.76 -13.53 -11.65
N VAL A 269 -13.95 -13.98 -10.41
CA VAL A 269 -14.62 -13.24 -9.33
C VAL A 269 -13.81 -13.30 -8.04
N TRP A 270 -13.84 -12.20 -7.29
CA TRP A 270 -13.28 -12.10 -5.95
C TRP A 270 -14.31 -11.45 -5.03
N GLY A 271 -14.54 -12.01 -3.85
CA GLY A 271 -15.43 -11.44 -2.84
C GLY A 271 -14.82 -11.57 -1.47
N GLY A 272 -14.99 -10.55 -0.62
CA GLY A 272 -14.38 -10.58 0.70
C GLY A 272 -14.94 -9.56 1.67
N PHE A 273 -14.54 -9.72 2.93
CA PHE A 273 -14.94 -8.83 4.01
C PHE A 273 -13.82 -8.55 5.00
N SER A 274 -14.05 -7.50 5.79
CA SER A 274 -13.11 -6.87 6.70
C SER A 274 -13.89 -6.41 7.93
N ALA A 275 -13.71 -7.05 9.09
CA ALA A 275 -14.53 -6.84 10.29
C ALA A 275 -13.68 -6.66 11.56
N ALA A 276 -14.03 -5.71 12.42
CA ALA A 276 -13.38 -5.56 13.72
C ALA A 276 -13.84 -6.68 14.69
N LEU A 277 -12.89 -7.41 15.27
CA LEU A 277 -13.13 -8.35 16.38
C LEU A 277 -12.97 -7.67 17.75
N SER A 278 -12.08 -6.68 17.82
CA SER A 278 -11.82 -5.83 18.99
C SER A 278 -11.19 -4.52 18.53
N ASP A 279 -10.96 -3.58 19.47
CA ASP A 279 -10.22 -2.33 19.24
C ASP A 279 -8.80 -2.53 18.65
N ASN A 280 -8.27 -3.75 18.67
CA ASN A 280 -6.92 -4.08 18.25
C ASN A 280 -6.79 -5.33 17.35
N ALA A 281 -7.90 -5.93 16.90
CA ALA A 281 -7.89 -7.06 15.96
C ALA A 281 -8.94 -6.91 14.85
N LYS A 282 -8.51 -7.07 13.59
CA LYS A 282 -9.39 -7.10 12.41
C LYS A 282 -9.34 -8.49 11.76
N LEU A 283 -10.50 -9.14 11.64
CA LEU A 283 -10.71 -10.33 10.81
C LEU A 283 -10.86 -9.91 9.35
N ASN A 284 -10.17 -10.59 8.45
CA ASN A 284 -10.33 -10.43 7.01
C ASN A 284 -10.51 -11.79 6.37
N ALA A 285 -11.33 -11.86 5.32
CA ALA A 285 -11.44 -13.05 4.49
C ALA A 285 -11.68 -12.69 3.03
N GLN A 286 -11.15 -13.51 2.13
CA GLN A 286 -11.36 -13.46 0.68
C GLN A 286 -11.76 -14.86 0.18
N LEU A 287 -12.68 -14.90 -0.77
CA LEU A 287 -12.90 -16.03 -1.67
C LEU A 287 -12.68 -15.55 -3.10
N SER A 288 -12.08 -16.37 -3.96
CA SER A 288 -12.02 -16.12 -5.39
C SER A 288 -12.24 -17.39 -6.20
N TYR A 289 -12.72 -17.22 -7.44
CA TYR A 289 -13.00 -18.31 -8.37
C TYR A 289 -12.84 -17.83 -9.82
N ASP A 290 -12.35 -18.67 -10.73
CA ASP A 290 -12.25 -18.39 -12.16
C ASP A 290 -12.85 -19.48 -13.06
N ASP A 291 -12.94 -19.18 -14.35
CA ASP A 291 -13.53 -20.05 -15.37
C ASP A 291 -12.69 -21.31 -15.63
N GLY A 292 -11.37 -21.25 -15.40
CA GLY A 292 -10.47 -22.41 -15.30
C GLY A 292 -10.76 -23.37 -14.13
N THR A 293 -11.80 -23.08 -13.35
CA THR A 293 -12.26 -23.81 -12.16
C THR A 293 -11.34 -23.74 -10.95
N ASN A 294 -10.36 -22.82 -10.96
CA ASN A 294 -9.57 -22.53 -9.78
C ASN A 294 -10.46 -21.87 -8.72
N PHE A 295 -10.32 -22.31 -7.47
CA PHE A 295 -10.92 -21.72 -6.30
C PHE A 295 -9.82 -21.36 -5.31
N ALA A 296 -9.95 -20.22 -4.63
CA ALA A 296 -9.11 -19.88 -3.48
C ALA A 296 -9.95 -19.34 -2.32
N ALA A 297 -9.57 -19.68 -1.10
CA ALA A 297 -10.14 -19.17 0.14
C ALA A 297 -9.04 -18.80 1.13
N VAL A 298 -9.04 -17.54 1.60
CA VAL A 298 -8.00 -17.01 2.48
C VAL A 298 -8.65 -16.27 3.65
N ALA A 299 -8.15 -16.49 4.87
CA ALA A 299 -8.66 -15.81 6.08
C ALA A 299 -7.55 -15.48 7.09
N ASN A 300 -7.59 -14.27 7.64
CA ASN A 300 -6.56 -13.79 8.58
C ASN A 300 -7.12 -12.98 9.74
N VAL A 301 -6.31 -12.82 10.79
CA VAL A 301 -6.59 -11.89 11.90
C VAL A 301 -5.40 -10.96 12.11
N ALA A 302 -5.50 -9.73 11.62
CA ALA A 302 -4.49 -8.71 11.83
C ALA A 302 -4.59 -8.16 13.26
N PHE A 303 -3.62 -8.54 14.11
CA PHE A 303 -3.60 -8.21 15.54
C PHE A 303 -2.57 -7.11 15.83
N THR A 304 -3.04 -5.90 16.13
CA THR A 304 -2.18 -4.75 16.47
C THR A 304 -1.77 -4.88 17.94
N VAL A 305 -0.49 -5.20 18.18
CA VAL A 305 0.07 -5.41 19.52
C VAL A 305 0.57 -4.09 20.12
N ALA A 306 1.07 -3.18 19.28
CA ALA A 306 1.42 -1.81 19.66
C ALA A 306 1.32 -0.88 18.43
N SER A 307 1.49 0.43 18.62
CA SER A 307 1.47 1.40 17.51
C SER A 307 2.49 1.03 16.43
N GLY A 308 1.99 0.75 15.21
CA GLY A 308 2.78 0.28 14.08
C GLY A 308 3.46 -1.08 14.27
N PHE A 309 3.00 -1.92 15.21
CA PHE A 309 3.48 -3.29 15.38
C PHE A 309 2.30 -4.28 15.33
N THR A 310 2.28 -5.11 14.30
CA THR A 310 1.18 -6.02 13.97
C THR A 310 1.68 -7.45 13.78
N VAL A 311 0.91 -8.41 14.27
CA VAL A 311 1.09 -9.84 14.05
C VAL A 311 -0.16 -10.37 13.37
N THR A 312 0.00 -11.07 12.25
CA THR A 312 -1.10 -11.57 11.42
C THR A 312 -0.87 -13.04 11.08
N PRO A 313 -1.52 -13.98 11.77
CA PRO A 313 -1.74 -15.33 11.26
C PRO A 313 -2.78 -15.31 10.12
N GLU A 314 -2.53 -16.10 9.09
CA GLU A 314 -3.36 -16.34 7.92
C GLU A 314 -3.42 -17.84 7.62
N ILE A 315 -4.56 -18.30 7.10
CA ILE A 315 -4.75 -19.64 6.54
C ILE A 315 -5.29 -19.53 5.12
N ASP A 316 -4.82 -20.41 4.26
CA ASP A 316 -4.96 -20.38 2.82
C ASP A 316 -5.43 -21.75 2.32
N TYR A 317 -6.30 -21.77 1.32
CA TYR A 317 -6.74 -22.97 0.62
C TYR A 317 -6.91 -22.66 -0.85
N VAL A 318 -6.49 -23.58 -1.71
CA VAL A 318 -6.81 -23.57 -3.14
C VAL A 318 -7.29 -24.94 -3.61
N SER A 319 -8.06 -24.98 -4.68
CA SER A 319 -8.41 -26.22 -5.39
C SER A 319 -8.72 -25.94 -6.85
N ASN A 320 -8.44 -26.88 -7.76
CA ASN A 320 -8.94 -26.87 -9.13
C ASN A 320 -9.87 -28.07 -9.34
N ASN A 321 -11.11 -27.80 -9.74
CA ASN A 321 -12.16 -28.84 -9.79
C ASN A 321 -11.98 -29.81 -10.97
N ASP A 322 -11.48 -29.34 -12.11
CA ASP A 322 -11.27 -30.17 -13.31
C ASP A 322 -9.98 -31.00 -13.24
N ALA A 323 -9.02 -30.60 -12.39
CA ALA A 323 -7.78 -31.34 -12.12
C ALA A 323 -7.88 -32.35 -10.96
N ASP A 324 -8.99 -32.35 -10.20
CA ASP A 324 -9.14 -33.11 -8.93
C ASP A 324 -8.01 -32.80 -7.90
N THR A 325 -7.55 -31.53 -7.81
CA THR A 325 -6.49 -31.10 -6.88
C THR A 325 -6.98 -30.11 -5.81
N ASP A 326 -6.50 -30.23 -4.58
CA ASP A 326 -6.61 -29.23 -3.52
C ASP A 326 -5.33 -29.12 -2.69
N ALA A 327 -5.04 -27.93 -2.15
CA ALA A 327 -3.83 -27.66 -1.38
C ALA A 327 -4.07 -26.66 -0.24
N TRP A 328 -3.47 -26.92 0.92
CA TRP A 328 -3.56 -26.05 2.10
C TRP A 328 -2.28 -25.28 2.39
N GLY A 329 -2.42 -24.00 2.74
CA GLY A 329 -1.33 -23.13 3.18
C GLY A 329 -1.65 -22.45 4.50
N GLY A 330 -0.62 -21.89 5.13
CA GLY A 330 -0.79 -20.94 6.22
C GLY A 330 0.48 -20.18 6.51
N MET A 331 0.33 -18.97 7.05
CA MET A 331 1.48 -18.14 7.39
C MET A 331 1.29 -17.25 8.61
N LEU A 332 2.41 -16.85 9.20
CA LEU A 332 2.50 -15.87 10.27
C LEU A 332 3.39 -14.71 9.83
N ARG A 333 2.79 -13.53 9.65
CA ARG A 333 3.48 -12.27 9.41
C ARG A 333 3.68 -11.51 10.71
N ILE A 334 4.89 -11.02 10.94
CA ILE A 334 5.27 -10.14 12.05
C ILE A 334 5.86 -8.87 11.44
N GLN A 335 5.24 -7.71 11.65
CA GLN A 335 5.66 -6.46 10.99
C GLN A 335 5.72 -5.27 11.96
N ARG A 336 6.83 -4.51 11.89
CA ARG A 336 6.99 -3.20 12.52
C ARG A 336 7.14 -2.13 11.44
N SER A 337 6.12 -1.28 11.28
CA SER A 337 6.09 -0.16 10.33
C SER A 337 6.47 1.16 10.99
N PHE A 338 7.25 2.01 10.34
CA PHE A 338 7.73 3.30 10.85
C PHE A 338 7.54 4.43 9.84
#